data_AF-Q2LQ14-F1
#
_entry.id   AF-Q2LQ14-F1
#
_cell.length_a   1.000
_cell.length_b   1.000
_cell.length_c   1.000
_cell.angle_alpha   90.00
_cell.angle_beta   90.00
_cell.angle_gamma   90.00
#
_symmetry.space_group_name_H-M   'P 1'
#
loop_
_entity.id
_entity.type
_entity.pdbx_description
1 polymer ?
#
loop_
_entity_poly.entity_id
_entity_poly.type
_entity_poly.pdbx_seq_one_letter_code
_entity_poly.pdbx_strand_id
1 'polypeptide(L)'
;MLKNELPKALSHLQHSNIAPVDLAQAVIGPGMAVYTGYANVLDAEGKPLTVRDALALINQILDEALAQQEGDFDADSRWALAWFEQAGFSEGDYGVAEILSKAKNTSIQGMVQDGILAAKAGKVHLIRPDELKDNWDPEKDQRLTAWEMAHQLIRALESDGESAAAALAAKLGSKAEIARELAYRLYTLCERKKRAAEALSYNSLVLSWPEIIRLSTGRKEQKVTQVGIFETDDIQIA
;
A
#
# COMPACT_ATOMS: atom_id res chain seq x y z
N MET A 1 -26.89 -5.09 -0.94
CA MET A 1 -26.67 -4.09 -2.01
C MET A 1 -25.38 -3.32 -1.79
N LEU A 2 -25.19 -2.63 -0.67
CA LEU A 2 -23.92 -1.96 -0.35
C LEU A 2 -22.71 -2.92 -0.45
N LYS A 3 -22.84 -4.15 0.08
CA LYS A 3 -21.82 -5.21 -0.04
C LYS A 3 -21.46 -5.63 -1.48
N ASN A 4 -22.29 -5.34 -2.48
CA ASN A 4 -22.04 -5.74 -3.88
C ASN A 4 -21.52 -4.57 -4.74
N GLU A 5 -21.92 -3.34 -4.42
CA GLU A 5 -21.54 -2.14 -5.19
C GLU A 5 -20.26 -1.48 -4.67
N LEU A 6 -20.02 -1.51 -3.35
CA LEU A 6 -18.87 -0.87 -2.74
C LEU A 6 -17.52 -1.47 -3.21
N PRO A 7 -17.35 -2.80 -3.36
CA PRO A 7 -16.10 -3.36 -3.87
C PRO A 7 -15.74 -2.89 -5.29
N LYS A 8 -16.74 -2.67 -6.15
CA LYS A 8 -16.51 -2.14 -7.51
C LYS A 8 -16.06 -0.68 -7.45
N ALA A 9 -16.75 0.14 -6.65
CA ALA A 9 -16.38 1.54 -6.43
C ALA A 9 -14.97 1.66 -5.82
N LEU A 10 -14.64 0.80 -4.86
CA LEU A 10 -13.32 0.73 -4.23
C LEU A 10 -12.22 0.46 -5.26
N SER A 11 -12.43 -0.53 -6.14
CA SER A 11 -11.47 -0.81 -7.20
C SER A 11 -11.22 0.43 -8.06
N HIS A 12 -12.27 1.15 -8.49
CA HIS A 12 -12.11 2.39 -9.26
C HIS A 12 -11.33 3.48 -8.52
N LEU A 13 -11.56 3.63 -7.21
CA LEU A 13 -10.84 4.60 -6.37
C LEU A 13 -9.36 4.25 -6.19
N GLN A 14 -9.05 2.95 -6.02
CA GLN A 14 -7.65 2.47 -5.99
C GLN A 14 -6.96 2.70 -7.34
N HIS A 15 -7.64 2.47 -8.46
CA HIS A 15 -7.11 2.79 -9.81
C HIS A 15 -6.92 4.30 -10.04
N SER A 16 -7.68 5.13 -9.32
CA SER A 16 -7.55 6.60 -9.36
C SER A 16 -6.47 7.11 -8.39
N ASN A 17 -5.75 6.19 -7.73
CA ASN A 17 -4.66 6.46 -6.79
C ASN A 17 -5.04 7.43 -5.66
N ILE A 18 -6.24 7.27 -5.11
CA ILE A 18 -6.65 7.99 -3.90
C ILE A 18 -5.84 7.49 -2.72
N ALA A 19 -5.26 8.39 -1.94
CA ALA A 19 -4.46 8.02 -0.77
C ALA A 19 -5.30 7.25 0.26
N PRO A 20 -4.74 6.28 1.00
CA PRO A 20 -5.48 5.47 1.96
C PRO A 20 -6.23 6.29 3.03
N VAL A 21 -5.65 7.39 3.50
CA VAL A 21 -6.30 8.30 4.46
C VAL A 21 -7.57 8.94 3.89
N ASP A 22 -7.56 9.25 2.60
CA ASP A 22 -8.68 9.86 1.88
C ASP A 22 -9.67 8.81 1.36
N LEU A 23 -9.25 7.55 1.25
CA LEU A 23 -10.04 6.47 0.69
C LEU A 23 -11.33 6.25 1.48
N ALA A 24 -11.26 6.32 2.81
CA ALA A 24 -12.46 6.24 3.67
C ALA A 24 -13.46 7.35 3.31
N GLN A 25 -13.00 8.58 3.05
CA GLN A 25 -13.88 9.69 2.65
C GLN A 25 -14.38 9.55 1.20
N ALA A 26 -13.52 9.12 0.29
CA ALA A 26 -13.87 8.92 -1.11
C ALA A 26 -14.91 7.82 -1.30
N VAL A 27 -14.88 6.77 -0.47
CA VAL A 27 -15.85 5.67 -0.46
C VAL A 27 -17.20 6.10 0.16
N ILE A 28 -17.25 7.14 1.00
CA ILE A 28 -18.51 7.67 1.56
C ILE A 28 -19.41 8.20 0.46
N GLY A 29 -18.91 8.87 -0.57
CA GLY A 29 -19.74 9.38 -1.69
C GLY A 29 -20.55 8.25 -2.37
N PRO A 30 -19.87 7.23 -2.95
CA PRO A 30 -20.53 6.05 -3.50
C PRO A 30 -21.37 5.27 -2.48
N GLY A 31 -20.88 5.11 -1.25
CA GLY A 31 -21.60 4.40 -0.19
C GLY A 31 -22.90 5.12 0.23
N MET A 32 -22.86 6.45 0.30
CA MET A 32 -24.01 7.29 0.62
C MET A 32 -24.96 7.43 -0.56
N ALA A 33 -24.49 7.40 -1.81
CA ALA A 33 -25.37 7.36 -2.98
C ALA A 33 -26.22 6.07 -3.01
N VAL A 34 -25.61 4.93 -2.65
CA VAL A 34 -26.36 3.67 -2.44
C VAL A 34 -27.28 3.78 -1.22
N TYR A 35 -26.91 4.53 -0.18
CA TYR A 35 -27.77 4.72 0.99
C TYR A 35 -28.99 5.62 0.72
N THR A 36 -28.80 6.76 0.05
CA THR A 36 -29.86 7.76 -0.22
C THR A 36 -30.72 7.43 -1.43
N GLY A 37 -30.21 6.61 -2.36
CA GLY A 37 -30.95 6.15 -3.55
C GLY A 37 -32.08 5.15 -3.24
N TYR A 38 -32.13 4.60 -2.02
CA TYR A 38 -33.18 3.68 -1.59
C TYR A 38 -33.96 4.28 -0.42
N ALA A 39 -35.29 4.25 -0.53
CA ALA A 39 -36.21 5.00 0.33
C ALA A 39 -36.12 4.68 1.84
N ASN A 40 -35.48 3.58 2.24
CA ASN A 40 -35.09 3.25 3.62
C ASN A 40 -34.05 2.11 3.59
N VAL A 41 -32.80 2.38 3.97
CA VAL A 41 -31.85 1.29 4.27
C VAL A 41 -32.10 0.84 5.71
N LEU A 42 -32.55 -0.39 5.85
CA LEU A 42 -32.85 -1.01 7.14
C LEU A 42 -31.67 -1.88 7.59
N ASP A 43 -31.43 -1.93 8.90
CA ASP A 43 -30.50 -2.88 9.51
C ASP A 43 -31.07 -4.32 9.49
N ALA A 44 -30.32 -5.29 10.04
CA ALA A 44 -30.75 -6.69 10.07
C ALA A 44 -32.02 -6.89 10.92
N GLU A 45 -32.32 -5.92 11.78
CA GLU A 45 -33.46 -5.86 12.69
C GLU A 45 -34.65 -5.06 12.11
N GLY A 46 -34.53 -4.52 10.89
CA GLY A 46 -35.60 -3.79 10.21
C GLY A 46 -35.75 -2.32 10.64
N LYS A 47 -34.80 -1.76 11.38
CA LYS A 47 -34.79 -0.36 11.82
C LYS A 47 -34.02 0.53 10.83
N PRO A 48 -34.43 1.80 10.65
CA PRO A 48 -33.67 2.74 9.84
C PRO A 48 -32.24 2.91 10.35
N LEU A 49 -31.25 2.67 9.48
CA LEU A 49 -29.85 2.95 9.80
C LEU A 49 -29.66 4.45 10.09
N THR A 50 -28.86 4.80 11.08
CA THR A 50 -28.40 6.19 11.22
C THR A 50 -27.25 6.47 10.27
N VAL A 51 -26.97 7.75 9.98
CA VAL A 51 -25.78 8.13 9.19
C VAL A 51 -24.49 7.61 9.84
N ARG A 52 -24.42 7.62 11.18
CA ARG A 52 -23.27 7.06 11.92
C ARG A 52 -23.12 5.56 11.67
N ASP A 53 -24.21 4.82 11.70
CA ASP A 53 -24.18 3.37 11.47
C ASP A 53 -23.84 3.05 10.01
N ALA A 54 -24.32 3.88 9.07
CA ALA A 54 -23.98 3.76 7.65
C ALA A 54 -22.48 3.99 7.41
N LEU A 55 -21.88 4.98 8.05
CA LEU A 55 -20.43 5.24 7.99
C LEU A 55 -19.62 4.07 8.59
N ALA A 56 -20.06 3.53 9.73
CA ALA A 56 -19.41 2.37 10.34
C ALA A 56 -19.48 1.14 9.41
N LEU A 57 -20.64 0.92 8.78
CA LEU A 57 -20.85 -0.16 7.82
C LEU A 57 -19.99 0.01 6.55
N ILE A 58 -19.85 1.25 6.05
CA ILE A 58 -18.98 1.56 4.90
C ILE A 58 -17.52 1.20 5.22
N ASN A 59 -17.02 1.64 6.38
CA ASN A 59 -15.65 1.32 6.80
C ASN A 59 -15.44 -0.20 7.00
N GLN A 60 -16.45 -0.88 7.54
CA GLN A 60 -16.41 -2.34 7.68
C GLN A 60 -16.35 -3.04 6.31
N ILE A 61 -17.18 -2.63 5.35
CA ILE A 61 -17.19 -3.24 4.01
C ILE A 61 -15.88 -2.92 3.27
N LEU A 62 -15.32 -1.73 3.46
CA LEU A 62 -13.99 -1.37 2.95
C LEU A 62 -12.91 -2.35 3.47
N ASP A 63 -12.87 -2.57 4.79
CA ASP A 63 -11.94 -3.52 5.40
C ASP A 63 -12.19 -4.97 4.92
N GLU A 64 -13.45 -5.40 4.84
CA GLU A 64 -13.83 -6.72 4.30
C GLU A 64 -13.36 -6.89 2.84
N ALA A 65 -13.54 -5.88 1.99
CA ALA A 65 -13.15 -5.94 0.59
C ALA A 65 -11.62 -5.99 0.42
N LEU A 66 -10.87 -5.17 1.16
CA LEU A 66 -9.40 -5.21 1.16
C LEU A 66 -8.87 -6.53 1.74
N ALA A 67 -9.53 -7.09 2.76
CA ALA A 67 -9.16 -8.38 3.33
C ALA A 67 -9.39 -9.54 2.33
N GLN A 68 -10.40 -9.45 1.46
CA GLN A 68 -10.63 -10.44 0.41
C GLN A 68 -9.52 -10.46 -0.64
N GLN A 69 -8.90 -9.32 -0.92
CA GLN A 69 -7.74 -9.20 -1.83
C GLN A 69 -6.47 -9.86 -1.27
N GLU A 70 -6.40 -10.16 0.04
CA GLU A 70 -5.24 -10.84 0.62
C GLU A 70 -4.97 -12.21 -0.02
N GLY A 71 -5.99 -12.84 -0.61
CA GLY A 71 -5.85 -14.11 -1.32
C GLY A 71 -4.92 -14.04 -2.55
N ASP A 72 -4.75 -12.84 -3.13
CA ASP A 72 -3.95 -12.60 -4.33
C ASP A 72 -2.45 -12.45 -4.02
N PHE A 73 -2.10 -12.23 -2.75
CA PHE A 73 -0.71 -12.15 -2.32
C PHE A 73 -0.06 -13.53 -2.16
N ASP A 74 1.27 -13.56 -2.28
CA ASP A 74 2.08 -14.74 -2.02
C ASP A 74 1.93 -15.23 -0.56
N ALA A 75 2.23 -16.51 -0.33
CA ALA A 75 2.01 -17.17 0.96
C ALA A 75 2.73 -16.48 2.12
N ASP A 76 3.94 -15.94 1.87
CA ASP A 76 4.78 -15.32 2.87
C ASP A 76 4.23 -13.92 3.23
N SER A 77 3.78 -13.15 2.24
CA SER A 77 3.10 -11.87 2.46
C SER A 77 1.80 -12.04 3.26
N ARG A 78 1.00 -13.08 2.99
CA ARG A 78 -0.21 -13.38 3.79
C ARG A 78 0.11 -13.79 5.22
N TRP A 79 1.23 -14.47 5.42
CA TRP A 79 1.73 -14.78 6.76
C TRP A 79 2.15 -13.50 7.48
N ALA A 80 2.93 -12.66 6.81
CA ALA A 80 3.42 -11.40 7.36
C ALA A 80 2.28 -10.44 7.70
N LEU A 81 1.23 -10.35 6.87
CA LEU A 81 0.01 -9.61 7.19
C LEU A 81 -0.67 -10.10 8.47
N ALA A 82 -0.85 -11.42 8.60
CA ALA A 82 -1.49 -12.01 9.78
C ALA A 82 -0.64 -11.84 11.05
N TRP A 83 0.69 -11.93 10.94
CA TRP A 83 1.61 -11.65 12.03
C TRP A 83 1.60 -10.17 12.41
N PHE A 84 1.71 -9.30 11.41
CA PHE A 84 1.68 -7.85 11.56
C PHE A 84 0.40 -7.42 12.26
N GLU A 85 -0.76 -7.94 11.87
CA GLU A 85 -2.02 -7.62 12.57
C GLU A 85 -1.95 -7.90 14.08
N GLN A 86 -1.29 -8.98 14.49
CA GLN A 86 -1.18 -9.39 15.89
C GLN A 86 -0.10 -8.60 16.65
N ALA A 87 1.14 -8.65 16.16
CA ALA A 87 2.33 -8.16 16.87
C ALA A 87 2.93 -6.88 16.25
N GLY A 88 2.55 -6.54 15.02
CA GLY A 88 3.22 -5.49 14.26
C GLY A 88 4.66 -5.88 13.99
N PHE A 89 5.58 -4.92 14.12
CA PHE A 89 7.02 -5.17 14.08
C PHE A 89 7.61 -5.58 15.45
N SER A 90 6.78 -5.83 16.46
CA SER A 90 7.27 -6.25 17.78
C SER A 90 7.61 -7.75 17.78
N GLU A 91 8.45 -8.16 18.73
CA GLU A 91 8.73 -9.58 18.96
C GLU A 91 7.49 -10.35 19.44
N GLY A 92 7.37 -11.58 18.94
CA GLY A 92 6.41 -12.58 19.40
C GLY A 92 7.05 -13.96 19.51
N ASP A 93 6.25 -14.95 19.94
CA ASP A 93 6.75 -16.29 20.22
C ASP A 93 6.90 -17.14 18.95
N TYR A 94 8.05 -17.81 18.81
CA TYR A 94 8.34 -18.70 17.68
C TYR A 94 7.28 -19.80 17.52
N GLY A 95 6.75 -20.34 18.63
CA GLY A 95 5.71 -21.38 18.57
C GLY A 95 4.43 -20.90 17.89
N VAL A 96 4.03 -19.65 18.11
CA VAL A 96 2.87 -19.04 17.43
C VAL A 96 3.19 -18.80 15.96
N ALA A 97 4.39 -18.29 15.68
CA ALA A 97 4.86 -18.06 14.31
C ALA A 97 4.84 -19.35 13.48
N GLU A 98 5.31 -20.46 14.06
CA GLU A 98 5.38 -21.78 13.44
C GLU A 98 4.00 -22.42 13.21
N ILE A 99 3.02 -22.16 14.08
CA ILE A 99 1.63 -22.59 13.82
C ILE A 99 1.05 -21.78 12.66
N LEU A 100 1.30 -20.46 12.64
CA LEU A 100 0.82 -19.58 11.58
C LEU A 100 1.46 -19.92 10.22
N SER A 101 2.74 -20.31 10.18
CA SER A 101 3.45 -20.66 8.93
C SER A 101 2.80 -21.87 8.26
N LYS A 102 2.49 -22.91 9.04
CA LYS A 102 1.74 -24.08 8.58
C LYS A 102 0.35 -23.73 8.06
N ALA A 103 -0.37 -22.86 8.77
CA ALA A 103 -1.71 -22.41 8.35
C ALA A 103 -1.69 -21.61 7.04
N LYS A 104 -0.60 -20.89 6.75
CA LYS A 104 -0.44 -20.08 5.54
C LYS A 104 0.33 -20.78 4.42
N ASN A 105 0.71 -22.05 4.62
CA ASN A 105 1.50 -22.86 3.69
C ASN A 105 2.85 -22.21 3.33
N THR A 106 3.57 -21.75 4.35
CA THR A 106 4.92 -21.18 4.25
C THR A 106 5.82 -21.76 5.36
N SER A 107 7.09 -21.33 5.43
CA SER A 107 8.06 -21.75 6.44
C SER A 107 8.78 -20.54 7.04
N ILE A 108 9.07 -20.62 8.35
CA ILE A 108 9.84 -19.58 9.05
C ILE A 108 11.22 -19.41 8.42
N GLN A 109 11.90 -20.52 8.09
CA GLN A 109 13.23 -20.47 7.52
C GLN A 109 13.27 -19.80 6.13
N GLY A 110 12.27 -20.06 5.27
CA GLY A 110 12.16 -19.36 3.99
C GLY A 110 11.98 -17.86 4.18
N MET A 111 11.06 -17.45 5.07
CA MET A 111 10.84 -16.03 5.36
C MET A 111 12.05 -15.34 6.00
N VAL A 112 12.91 -16.06 6.73
CA VAL A 112 14.20 -15.53 7.19
C VAL A 112 15.16 -15.31 6.03
N GLN A 113 15.21 -16.24 5.07
CA GLN A 113 16.10 -16.15 3.91
C GLN A 113 15.73 -14.98 3.00
N ASP A 114 14.44 -14.73 2.86
CA ASP A 114 13.87 -13.59 2.13
C ASP A 114 13.88 -12.29 2.95
N GLY A 115 14.41 -12.29 4.18
CA GLY A 115 14.46 -11.06 4.99
C GLY A 115 13.07 -10.46 5.31
N ILE A 116 12.02 -11.27 5.36
CA ILE A 116 10.68 -10.86 5.80
C ILE A 116 10.64 -10.78 7.32
N LEU A 117 11.29 -11.72 8.00
CA LEU A 117 11.33 -11.81 9.45
C LEU A 117 12.72 -12.21 9.95
N ALA A 118 12.98 -11.89 11.21
CA ALA A 118 14.10 -12.45 11.96
C ALA A 118 13.57 -13.42 13.03
N ALA A 119 14.25 -14.56 13.17
CA ALA A 119 13.96 -15.57 14.19
C ALA A 119 15.22 -15.88 15.00
N LYS A 120 15.21 -15.57 16.30
CA LYS A 120 16.35 -15.79 17.20
C LYS A 120 15.88 -16.05 18.62
N ALA A 121 16.55 -16.97 19.32
CA ALA A 121 16.32 -17.25 20.75
C ALA A 121 14.84 -17.52 21.11
N GLY A 122 14.09 -18.21 20.24
CA GLY A 122 12.68 -18.51 20.45
C GLY A 122 11.72 -17.33 20.20
N LYS A 123 12.24 -16.20 19.71
CA LYS A 123 11.47 -15.02 19.33
C LYS A 123 11.49 -14.80 17.81
N VAL A 124 10.42 -14.20 17.32
CA VAL A 124 10.22 -13.84 15.91
C VAL A 124 9.71 -12.40 15.83
N HIS A 125 10.23 -11.60 14.91
CA HIS A 125 9.67 -10.30 14.54
C HIS A 125 9.81 -10.07 13.03
N LEU A 126 8.95 -9.22 12.47
CA LEU A 126 9.07 -8.75 11.09
C LEU A 126 10.21 -7.75 10.99
N ILE A 127 10.99 -7.81 9.91
CA ILE A 127 12.07 -6.84 9.66
C ILE A 127 11.44 -5.50 9.30
N ARG A 128 11.92 -4.42 9.94
CA ARG A 128 11.41 -3.06 9.68
C ARG A 128 12.03 -2.47 8.41
N PRO A 129 11.36 -1.50 7.73
CA PRO A 129 11.94 -0.82 6.57
C PRO A 129 13.35 -0.27 6.76
N ASP A 130 13.64 0.30 7.93
CA ASP A 130 14.93 0.89 8.30
C ASP A 130 16.02 -0.16 8.60
N GLU A 131 15.65 -1.42 8.77
CA GLU A 131 16.55 -2.55 8.97
C GLU A 131 16.85 -3.32 7.66
N LEU A 132 16.09 -3.03 6.60
CA LEU A 132 16.27 -3.67 5.29
C LEU A 132 17.57 -3.21 4.63
N LYS A 133 18.18 -4.12 3.86
CA LYS A 133 19.43 -3.85 3.15
C LYS A 133 19.23 -2.74 2.10
N ASP A 134 20.13 -1.78 2.08
CA ASP A 134 20.14 -0.65 1.17
C ASP A 134 20.38 -1.06 -0.30
N ASN A 135 21.19 -2.10 -0.48
CA ASN A 135 21.63 -2.64 -1.76
C ASN A 135 20.74 -3.76 -2.33
N TRP A 136 19.50 -3.90 -1.84
CA TRP A 136 18.56 -4.89 -2.37
C TRP A 136 18.30 -4.66 -3.87
N ASP A 137 18.33 -5.74 -4.64
CA ASP A 137 18.23 -5.72 -6.09
C ASP A 137 17.16 -6.72 -6.54
N PRO A 138 15.96 -6.26 -6.92
CA PRO A 138 14.85 -7.15 -7.24
C PRO A 138 15.11 -8.06 -8.44
N GLU A 139 16.05 -7.69 -9.31
CA GLU A 139 16.43 -8.52 -10.47
C GLU A 139 17.25 -9.76 -10.09
N LYS A 140 17.85 -9.75 -8.90
CA LYS A 140 18.64 -10.87 -8.35
C LYS A 140 17.86 -11.70 -7.35
N ASP A 141 16.68 -11.24 -6.98
CA ASP A 141 15.81 -11.90 -6.03
C ASP A 141 14.97 -12.97 -6.72
N GLN A 142 15.09 -14.22 -6.27
CA GLN A 142 14.37 -15.33 -6.87
C GLN A 142 12.93 -15.43 -6.38
N ARG A 143 12.60 -14.78 -5.26
CA ARG A 143 11.31 -14.92 -4.58
C ARG A 143 10.79 -13.55 -4.13
N LEU A 144 10.54 -12.67 -5.11
CA LEU A 144 9.92 -11.36 -4.86
C LEU A 144 8.54 -11.52 -4.22
N THR A 145 8.46 -11.21 -2.92
CA THR A 145 7.19 -11.16 -2.19
C THR A 145 6.59 -9.75 -2.23
N ALA A 146 5.25 -9.66 -2.15
CA ALA A 146 4.57 -8.38 -2.03
C ALA A 146 5.07 -7.59 -0.81
N TRP A 147 5.33 -8.30 0.30
CA TRP A 147 5.84 -7.75 1.55
C TRP A 147 7.18 -7.04 1.37
N GLU A 148 8.18 -7.74 0.81
CA GLU A 148 9.50 -7.15 0.58
C GLU A 148 9.44 -5.96 -0.38
N MET A 149 8.71 -6.09 -1.49
CA MET A 149 8.59 -5.01 -2.48
C MET A 149 8.02 -3.74 -1.84
N ALA A 150 6.95 -3.86 -1.04
CA ALA A 150 6.34 -2.71 -0.37
C ALA A 150 7.30 -2.04 0.63
N HIS A 151 7.96 -2.81 1.48
CA HIS A 151 8.83 -2.25 2.52
C HIS A 151 10.16 -1.72 1.94
N GLN A 152 10.67 -2.31 0.86
CA GLN A 152 11.84 -1.78 0.15
C GLN A 152 11.52 -0.46 -0.58
N LEU A 153 10.33 -0.34 -1.17
CA LEU A 153 9.87 0.92 -1.76
C LEU A 153 9.68 2.01 -0.70
N ILE A 154 9.12 1.67 0.46
CA ILE A 154 9.01 2.58 1.62
C ILE A 154 10.40 3.02 2.08
N ARG A 155 11.33 2.09 2.29
CA ARG A 155 12.70 2.40 2.69
C ARG A 155 13.35 3.38 1.72
N ALA A 156 13.27 3.09 0.41
CA ALA A 156 13.86 3.94 -0.63
C ALA A 156 13.21 5.34 -0.65
N LEU A 157 11.88 5.42 -0.50
CA LEU A 157 11.15 6.68 -0.45
C LEU A 157 11.53 7.52 0.77
N GLU A 158 11.60 6.90 1.95
CA GLU A 158 11.91 7.59 3.21
C GLU A 158 13.37 8.01 3.32
N SER A 159 14.30 7.21 2.76
CA SER A 159 15.73 7.50 2.85
C SER A 159 16.21 8.47 1.77
N ASP A 160 15.76 8.27 0.53
CA ASP A 160 16.35 8.89 -0.66
C ASP A 160 15.31 9.57 -1.58
N GLY A 161 14.04 9.54 -1.19
CA GLY A 161 12.95 10.22 -1.89
C GLY A 161 12.39 9.49 -3.12
N GLU A 162 11.48 10.17 -3.81
CA GLU A 162 10.69 9.61 -4.92
C GLU A 162 11.54 9.12 -6.09
N SER A 163 12.70 9.75 -6.34
CA SER A 163 13.61 9.33 -7.41
C SER A 163 14.23 7.95 -7.14
N ALA A 164 14.59 7.64 -5.90
CA ALA A 164 15.13 6.33 -5.53
C ALA A 164 14.05 5.25 -5.56
N ALA A 165 12.87 5.56 -5.01
CA ALA A 165 11.71 4.68 -5.10
C ALA A 165 11.30 4.40 -6.56
N ALA A 166 11.38 5.41 -7.44
CA ALA A 166 11.13 5.28 -8.88
C ALA A 166 12.14 4.37 -9.58
N ALA A 167 13.43 4.49 -9.26
CA ALA A 167 14.46 3.62 -9.79
C ALA A 167 14.21 2.15 -9.39
N LEU A 168 13.77 1.93 -8.15
CA LEU A 168 13.41 0.60 -7.68
C LEU A 168 12.13 0.07 -8.36
N ALA A 169 11.09 0.91 -8.47
CA ALA A 169 9.86 0.58 -9.17
C ALA A 169 10.10 0.24 -10.65
N ALA A 170 11.05 0.92 -11.31
CA ALA A 170 11.44 0.62 -12.68
C ALA A 170 11.97 -0.81 -12.84
N LYS A 171 12.77 -1.28 -11.88
CA LYS A 171 13.27 -2.67 -11.87
C LYS A 171 12.18 -3.69 -11.57
N LEU A 172 11.22 -3.34 -10.70
CA LEU A 172 10.08 -4.19 -10.37
C LEU A 172 9.08 -4.32 -11.53
N GLY A 173 9.01 -3.31 -12.40
CA GLY A 173 8.09 -3.29 -13.53
C GLY A 173 6.64 -3.40 -13.09
N SER A 174 5.85 -4.28 -13.74
CA SER A 174 4.44 -4.47 -13.40
C SER A 174 4.20 -5.03 -11.99
N LYS A 175 5.22 -5.60 -11.34
CA LYS A 175 5.10 -6.13 -9.97
C LYS A 175 5.04 -5.04 -8.91
N ALA A 176 5.51 -3.82 -9.24
CA ALA A 176 5.44 -2.69 -8.33
C ALA A 176 3.99 -2.42 -7.87
N GLU A 177 3.02 -2.66 -8.75
CA GLU A 177 1.60 -2.43 -8.45
C GLU A 177 1.08 -3.29 -7.28
N ILE A 178 1.57 -4.53 -7.17
CA ILE A 178 1.23 -5.45 -6.07
C ILE A 178 1.70 -4.87 -4.72
N ALA A 179 2.84 -4.18 -4.71
CA ALA A 179 3.35 -3.51 -3.51
C ALA A 179 2.46 -2.36 -3.06
N ARG A 180 1.89 -1.61 -4.02
CA ARG A 180 0.92 -0.55 -3.73
C ARG A 180 -0.40 -1.11 -3.20
N GLU A 181 -0.90 -2.19 -3.78
CA GLU A 181 -2.09 -2.89 -3.28
C GLU A 181 -1.88 -3.37 -1.84
N LEU A 182 -0.72 -3.94 -1.53
CA LEU A 182 -0.37 -4.33 -0.17
C LEU A 182 -0.32 -3.12 0.78
N ALA A 183 0.16 -1.96 0.34
CA ALA A 183 0.20 -0.74 1.16
C ALA A 183 -1.20 -0.26 1.56
N TYR A 184 -2.21 -0.36 0.68
CA TYR A 184 -3.60 -0.09 1.07
C TYR A 184 -4.06 -1.02 2.19
N ARG A 185 -3.77 -2.32 2.08
CA ARG A 185 -4.16 -3.29 3.10
C ARG A 185 -3.49 -3.00 4.44
N LEU A 186 -2.18 -2.75 4.42
CA LEU A 186 -1.38 -2.45 5.60
C LEU A 186 -1.83 -1.16 6.30
N TYR A 187 -2.19 -0.13 5.53
CA TYR A 187 -2.76 1.11 6.09
C TYR A 187 -4.04 0.83 6.89
N THR A 188 -5.00 0.09 6.31
CA THR A 188 -6.26 -0.24 7.01
C THR A 188 -6.02 -1.06 8.27
N LEU A 189 -5.05 -1.99 8.25
CA LEU A 189 -4.63 -2.73 9.44
C LEU A 189 -4.06 -1.81 10.52
N CYS A 190 -3.23 -0.83 10.13
CA CYS A 190 -2.66 0.15 11.05
C CYS A 190 -3.73 1.03 11.69
N GLU A 191 -4.72 1.51 10.93
CA GLU A 191 -5.84 2.28 11.46
C GLU A 191 -6.61 1.48 12.52
N ARG A 192 -6.94 0.22 12.22
CA ARG A 192 -7.65 -0.68 13.16
C ARG A 192 -6.84 -0.94 14.43
N LYS A 193 -5.52 -1.05 14.31
CA LYS A 193 -4.59 -1.34 15.42
C LYS A 193 -4.02 -0.07 16.08
N LYS A 194 -4.42 1.13 15.63
CA LYS A 194 -3.95 2.44 16.11
C LYS A 194 -2.43 2.61 16.00
N ARG A 195 -1.84 2.18 14.88
CA ARG A 195 -0.40 2.25 14.58
C ARG A 195 -0.10 3.40 13.62
N ALA A 196 -0.11 4.62 14.17
CA ALA A 196 -0.04 5.84 13.36
C ALA A 196 1.26 6.02 12.59
N ALA A 197 2.40 5.60 13.17
CA ALA A 197 3.71 5.74 12.52
C ALA A 197 3.78 4.90 11.25
N GLU A 198 3.40 3.62 11.34
CA GLU A 198 3.38 2.71 10.20
C GLU A 198 2.31 3.13 9.17
N ALA A 199 1.14 3.59 9.62
CA ALA A 199 0.11 4.12 8.72
C ALA A 199 0.64 5.28 7.85
N LEU A 200 1.46 6.17 8.42
CA LEU A 200 2.05 7.29 7.68
C LEU A 200 2.94 6.83 6.53
N SER A 201 3.77 5.80 6.76
CA SER A 201 4.64 5.23 5.71
C SER A 201 3.84 4.65 4.56
N TYR A 202 2.81 3.83 4.86
CA TYR A 202 1.95 3.25 3.82
C TYR A 202 1.15 4.30 3.05
N ASN A 203 0.65 5.32 3.75
CA ASN A 203 -0.05 6.44 3.11
C ASN A 203 0.87 7.23 2.17
N SER A 204 2.10 7.52 2.64
CA SER A 204 3.09 8.27 1.86
C SER A 204 3.48 7.53 0.59
N LEU A 205 3.68 6.21 0.64
CA LEU A 205 3.98 5.41 -0.55
C LEU A 205 2.89 5.54 -1.62
N VAL A 206 1.62 5.38 -1.23
CA VAL A 206 0.50 5.48 -2.17
C VAL A 206 0.34 6.90 -2.69
N LEU A 207 0.50 7.91 -1.83
CA LEU A 207 0.40 9.31 -2.23
C LEU A 207 1.47 9.70 -3.27
N SER A 208 2.71 9.28 -3.07
CA SER A 208 3.82 9.51 -4.01
C SER A 208 3.80 8.60 -5.25
N TRP A 209 2.92 7.60 -5.29
CA TRP A 209 2.88 6.61 -6.38
C TRP A 209 2.82 7.20 -7.80
N PRO A 210 1.99 8.23 -8.11
CA PRO A 210 1.89 8.75 -9.47
C PRO A 210 3.22 9.33 -9.94
N GLU A 211 3.95 9.99 -9.04
CA GLU A 211 5.26 10.56 -9.33
C GLU A 211 6.33 9.47 -9.44
N ILE A 212 6.31 8.47 -8.56
CA ILE A 212 7.17 7.28 -8.63
C ILE A 212 7.05 6.60 -10.01
N ILE A 213 5.83 6.38 -10.51
CA ILE A 213 5.59 5.76 -11.83
C ILE A 213 5.98 6.69 -12.98
N ARG A 214 5.74 8.01 -12.86
CA ARG A 214 6.17 8.99 -13.86
C ARG A 214 7.69 8.98 -14.02
N LEU A 215 8.42 8.98 -12.91
CA LEU A 215 9.88 8.96 -12.88
C LEU A 215 10.45 7.60 -13.32
N SER A 216 9.80 6.48 -12.97
CA SER A 216 10.27 5.12 -13.31
C SER A 216 10.24 4.86 -14.82
N THR A 217 9.31 5.48 -15.54
CA THR A 217 9.17 5.36 -17.00
C THR A 217 10.12 6.28 -17.78
N GLY A 218 10.96 7.07 -17.10
CA GLY A 218 12.03 7.83 -17.74
C GLY A 218 11.57 8.98 -18.63
N ARG A 219 10.35 9.51 -18.45
CA ARG A 219 10.00 10.83 -19.01
C ARG A 219 10.80 11.90 -18.26
N LYS A 220 12.05 12.09 -18.68
CA LYS A 220 12.77 13.34 -18.44
C LYS A 220 11.84 14.44 -18.89
N GLU A 221 11.41 15.29 -17.96
CA GLU A 221 10.98 16.63 -18.34
C GLU A 221 12.07 17.18 -19.25
N GLN A 222 11.75 17.33 -20.53
CA GLN A 222 12.48 18.26 -21.36
C GLN A 222 12.35 19.59 -20.62
N LYS A 223 13.42 19.99 -19.92
CA LYS A 223 13.61 21.39 -19.55
C LYS A 223 13.33 22.16 -20.83
N VAL A 224 12.21 22.88 -20.86
CA VAL A 224 11.95 23.87 -21.89
C VAL A 224 13.07 24.88 -21.70
N THR A 225 14.16 24.70 -22.44
CA THR A 225 15.19 25.71 -22.58
C THR A 225 14.47 26.89 -23.20
N GLN A 226 14.13 27.87 -22.37
CA GLN A 226 13.63 29.16 -22.80
C GLN A 226 14.78 29.79 -23.59
N VAL A 227 14.79 29.55 -24.91
CA VAL A 227 15.69 30.24 -25.83
C VAL A 227 15.24 31.69 -25.80
N GLY A 228 16.02 32.53 -25.11
CA GLY A 228 15.86 33.97 -25.12
C GLY A 228 16.04 34.46 -26.56
N ILE A 229 14.95 34.90 -27.17
CA ILE A 229 14.97 35.61 -28.45
C ILE A 229 15.14 37.09 -28.12
N PHE A 230 16.40 37.56 -28.09
CA PHE A 230 16.72 38.98 -28.23
C PHE A 230 18.07 39.10 -28.95
N GLU A 231 18.00 39.22 -30.28
CA GLU A 231 18.97 39.98 -31.06
C GLU A 231 18.16 41.03 -31.83
N THR A 232 18.14 42.24 -31.30
CA THR A 232 17.83 43.44 -32.07
C THR A 232 19.11 43.84 -32.78
N ASP A 233 19.09 43.74 -34.11
CA ASP A 233 20.16 44.26 -34.96
C ASP A 233 20.36 45.77 -34.70
N ASP A 234 21.53 46.10 -34.14
CA ASP A 234 22.09 47.45 -34.18
C ASP A 234 22.51 47.75 -35.62
N ILE A 235 21.67 48.47 -36.36
CA ILE A 235 22.08 49.14 -37.61
C ILE A 235 22.89 50.38 -37.22
N GLN A 236 24.21 50.26 -37.33
CA GLN A 236 25.16 51.36 -37.25
C GLN A 236 25.16 52.17 -38.55
N ILE A 237 25.13 53.49 -38.35
CA ILE A 237 25.12 54.57 -39.35
C ILE A 237 26.44 54.59 -40.15
N ALA A 238 26.33 54.78 -41.47
CA ALA A 238 27.29 55.51 -42.29
C ALA A 238 26.55 56.24 -43.42
#